data_AF-A0A849WBY0-F1
#
_entry.id   AF-A0A849WBY0-F1
#
_cell.length_a   1.000
_cell.length_b   1.000
_cell.length_c   1.000
_cell.angle_alpha   90.00
_cell.angle_beta   90.00
_cell.angle_gamma   90.00
#
_symmetry.space_group_name_H-M   'P 1'
#
loop_
_entity.id
_entity.type
_entity.pdbx_description
1 polymer ?
#
loop_
_entity_poly.entity_id
_entity_poly.type
_entity_poly.pdbx_seq_one_letter_code
_entity_poly.pdbx_strand_id
1 'polypeptide(L)'
;FPKDVKIYIDGGWNEGEDESKMIRWMRQVYRTLAAKGLKDLENIFYHEDLEGIHNEKDWTKRSPMALLYLYGKFSSQIVNFTAKPIIKKREIASQIYYVPFLELANDMQFTPILCHYKTNNHNMVQIGEDGELIVLSRTSSCSIEIEYQAQKHTIPLPDMK
;
A
#
# COMPACT_ATOMS: atom_id res chain seq x y z
N PHE A 1 4.50 4.92 -23.82
CA PHE A 1 4.36 5.94 -22.76
C PHE A 1 5.77 6.49 -22.52
N PRO A 2 5.97 7.81 -22.45
CA PRO A 2 7.29 8.38 -22.23
C PRO A 2 7.92 7.79 -20.96
N LYS A 3 9.20 7.39 -21.01
CA LYS A 3 9.88 6.75 -19.86
C LYS A 3 10.59 7.76 -18.95
N ASP A 4 10.70 8.98 -19.43
CA ASP A 4 11.38 10.14 -18.85
C ASP A 4 10.46 11.05 -18.04
N VAL A 5 9.15 10.76 -18.02
CA VAL A 5 8.18 11.49 -17.17
C VAL A 5 8.15 10.89 -15.78
N LYS A 6 8.15 11.76 -14.76
CA LYS A 6 7.86 11.36 -13.38
C LYS A 6 6.38 11.48 -13.11
N ILE A 7 5.79 10.47 -12.47
CA ILE A 7 4.39 10.47 -12.05
C ILE A 7 4.32 10.30 -10.54
N TYR A 8 3.56 11.17 -9.88
CA TYR A 8 3.19 11.03 -8.49
C TYR A 8 1.69 10.70 -8.40
N ILE A 9 1.35 9.68 -7.61
CA ILE A 9 -0.02 9.22 -7.38
C ILE A 9 -0.22 9.12 -5.87
N ASP A 10 -1.19 9.84 -5.33
CA ASP A 10 -1.58 9.72 -3.92
C ASP A 10 -3.10 9.63 -3.75
N GLY A 11 -3.51 9.06 -2.62
CA GLY A 11 -4.92 8.94 -2.26
C GLY A 11 -5.10 8.46 -0.83
N GLY A 12 -6.19 8.89 -0.23
CA GLY A 12 -6.60 8.51 1.11
C GLY A 12 -7.56 7.33 1.09
N TRP A 13 -7.49 6.49 2.12
CA TRP A 13 -8.41 5.38 2.29
C TRP A 13 -9.81 5.79 2.77
N ASN A 14 -10.00 7.05 3.16
CA ASN A 14 -11.23 7.60 3.73
C ASN A 14 -11.80 8.81 2.93
N GLU A 15 -11.62 8.83 1.60
CA GLU A 15 -12.04 9.91 0.70
C GLU A 15 -13.52 9.91 0.21
N GLY A 16 -14.48 9.22 0.87
CA GLY A 16 -15.91 9.28 0.52
C GLY A 16 -16.70 7.96 0.59
N GLU A 17 -17.98 7.98 0.23
CA GLU A 17 -18.91 6.86 0.47
C GLU A 17 -18.51 5.50 -0.17
N ASP A 18 -17.69 5.51 -1.24
CA ASP A 18 -17.26 4.30 -1.98
C ASP A 18 -15.72 4.19 -2.10
N GLU A 19 -15.01 4.62 -1.07
CA GLU A 19 -13.54 4.68 -0.94
C GLU A 19 -12.77 3.46 -1.43
N SER A 20 -13.28 2.25 -1.15
CA SER A 20 -12.58 1.01 -1.53
C SER A 20 -12.43 0.87 -3.05
N LYS A 21 -13.31 1.51 -3.83
CA LYS A 21 -13.20 1.53 -5.29
C LYS A 21 -12.17 2.54 -5.77
N MET A 22 -12.03 3.69 -5.12
CA MET A 22 -11.07 4.72 -5.52
C MET A 22 -9.63 4.19 -5.42
N ILE A 23 -9.24 3.65 -4.25
CA ILE A 23 -7.93 3.01 -4.07
C ILE A 23 -7.72 1.86 -5.06
N ARG A 24 -8.74 1.01 -5.28
CA ARG A 24 -8.67 -0.05 -6.29
C ARG A 24 -8.35 0.48 -7.69
N TRP A 25 -9.02 1.55 -8.12
CA TRP A 25 -8.77 2.16 -9.43
C TRP A 25 -7.38 2.81 -9.50
N MET A 26 -6.94 3.49 -8.45
CA MET A 26 -5.58 4.04 -8.38
C MET A 26 -4.52 2.94 -8.53
N ARG A 27 -4.67 1.84 -7.80
CA ARG A 27 -3.77 0.67 -7.93
C ARG A 27 -3.79 0.10 -9.33
N GLN A 28 -4.95 0.03 -9.98
CA GLN A 28 -5.05 -0.43 -11.37
C GLN A 28 -4.33 0.51 -12.35
N VAL A 29 -4.45 1.83 -12.16
CA VAL A 29 -3.69 2.82 -12.95
C VAL A 29 -2.19 2.61 -12.75
N TYR A 30 -1.75 2.50 -11.50
CA TYR A 30 -0.35 2.23 -11.18
C TYR A 30 0.14 0.93 -11.85
N ARG A 31 -0.59 -0.19 -11.73
CA ARG A 31 -0.21 -1.48 -12.35
C ARG A 31 -0.10 -1.36 -13.87
N THR A 32 -1.00 -0.58 -14.49
CA THR A 32 -0.98 -0.30 -15.93
C THR A 32 0.26 0.50 -16.34
N LEU A 33 0.67 1.47 -15.52
CA LEU A 33 1.88 2.27 -15.75
C LEU A 33 3.14 1.42 -15.57
N ALA A 34 3.20 0.59 -14.53
CA ALA A 34 4.29 -0.35 -14.31
C ALA A 34 4.43 -1.36 -15.47
N ALA A 35 3.33 -1.90 -15.97
CA ALA A 35 3.32 -2.77 -17.16
C ALA A 35 3.80 -2.06 -18.44
N LYS A 36 3.73 -0.73 -18.50
CA LYS A 36 4.30 0.10 -19.58
C LYS A 36 5.79 0.42 -19.38
N GLY A 37 6.39 -0.07 -18.30
CA GLY A 37 7.82 0.03 -18.00
C GLY A 37 8.19 1.19 -17.09
N LEU A 38 7.23 1.81 -16.40
CA LEU A 38 7.55 2.71 -15.28
C LEU A 38 8.01 1.87 -14.08
N LYS A 39 8.93 2.43 -13.31
CA LYS A 39 9.64 1.78 -12.22
C LYS A 39 9.53 2.61 -10.95
N ASP A 40 9.28 1.91 -9.86
CA ASP A 40 9.15 2.48 -8.53
C ASP A 40 10.34 3.34 -8.16
N LEU A 41 10.03 4.50 -7.59
CA LEU A 41 10.99 5.49 -7.10
C LEU A 41 11.87 6.12 -8.20
N GLU A 42 11.92 5.58 -9.42
CA GLU A 42 12.63 6.17 -10.56
C GLU A 42 11.71 7.19 -11.28
N ASN A 43 10.57 6.72 -11.77
CA ASN A 43 9.64 7.53 -12.58
C ASN A 43 8.15 7.33 -12.23
N ILE A 44 7.85 6.48 -11.23
CA ILE A 44 6.54 6.46 -10.56
C ILE A 44 6.71 6.45 -9.04
N PHE A 45 5.94 7.30 -8.35
CA PHE A 45 5.84 7.36 -6.90
C PHE A 45 4.36 7.21 -6.51
N TYR A 46 4.07 6.26 -5.63
CA TYR A 46 2.72 5.90 -5.23
C TYR A 46 2.60 5.92 -3.71
N HIS A 47 1.56 6.57 -3.18
CA HIS A 47 1.36 6.71 -1.75
C HIS A 47 -0.11 6.57 -1.36
N GLU A 48 -0.39 5.74 -0.35
CA GLU A 48 -1.72 5.63 0.27
C GLU A 48 -1.69 6.17 1.70
N ASP A 49 -2.50 7.19 1.99
CA ASP A 49 -2.73 7.64 3.38
C ASP A 49 -3.89 6.85 3.97
N LEU A 50 -3.60 6.04 4.99
CA LEU A 50 -4.60 5.15 5.60
C LEU A 50 -5.69 5.89 6.37
N GLU A 51 -5.40 7.12 6.78
CA GLU A 51 -6.33 7.97 7.51
C GLU A 51 -6.90 9.08 6.64
N GLY A 52 -6.27 9.36 5.49
CA GLY A 52 -6.58 10.48 4.62
C GLY A 52 -8.04 10.51 4.13
N ILE A 53 -8.70 11.66 4.32
CA ILE A 53 -10.06 11.94 3.87
C ILE A 53 -10.09 12.97 2.72
N HIS A 54 -11.27 13.14 2.11
CA HIS A 54 -11.48 14.03 0.96
C HIS A 54 -11.58 15.49 1.39
N ASN A 55 -10.45 16.09 1.78
CA ASN A 55 -10.39 17.50 2.13
C ASN A 55 -9.02 18.12 1.85
N GLU A 56 -8.98 19.45 1.80
CA GLU A 56 -7.76 20.23 1.54
C GLU A 56 -6.68 20.03 2.60
N LYS A 57 -7.05 19.77 3.85
CA LYS A 57 -6.10 19.60 4.96
C LYS A 57 -5.22 18.37 4.74
N ASP A 58 -5.84 17.24 4.41
CA ASP A 58 -5.16 15.97 4.21
C ASP A 58 -4.38 15.98 2.89
N TRP A 59 -4.92 16.60 1.84
CA TRP A 59 -4.17 16.83 0.61
C TRP A 59 -2.94 17.72 0.85
N THR A 60 -3.07 18.77 1.66
CA THR A 60 -1.95 19.65 2.02
C THR A 60 -0.87 18.88 2.77
N LYS A 61 -1.24 17.98 3.69
CA LYS A 61 -0.29 17.11 4.42
C LYS A 61 0.54 16.22 3.48
N ARG A 62 -0.03 15.73 2.38
CA ARG A 62 0.65 14.85 1.42
C ARG A 62 1.41 15.60 0.32
N SER A 63 1.02 16.84 0.03
CA SER A 63 1.60 17.68 -1.03
C SER A 63 3.13 17.86 -0.99
N PRO A 64 3.82 17.93 0.18
CA PRO A 64 5.28 18.06 0.21
C PRO A 64 5.99 16.88 -0.44
N MET A 65 5.42 15.67 -0.36
CA MET A 65 6.00 14.48 -1.01
C MET A 65 5.97 14.62 -2.53
N ALA A 66 4.87 15.13 -3.09
CA ALA A 66 4.75 15.38 -4.52
C ALA A 66 5.81 16.39 -5.00
N LEU A 67 5.93 17.52 -4.29
CA LEU A 67 6.90 18.57 -4.61
C LEU A 67 8.35 18.05 -4.51
N LEU A 68 8.66 17.30 -3.46
CA LEU A 68 10.00 16.73 -3.25
C LEU A 68 10.35 15.68 -4.31
N TYR A 69 9.41 14.82 -4.71
CA TYR A 69 9.62 13.81 -5.74
C TYR A 69 9.82 14.41 -7.14
N LEU A 70 8.94 15.35 -7.52
CA LEU A 70 8.89 15.92 -8.87
C LEU A 70 10.00 16.95 -9.10
N TYR A 71 10.28 17.81 -8.10
CA TYR A 71 11.13 18.99 -8.29
C TYR A 71 12.28 19.09 -7.28
N GLY A 72 12.24 18.31 -6.19
CA GLY A 72 13.21 18.40 -5.11
C GLY A 72 14.35 17.40 -5.20
N LYS A 73 15.12 17.33 -4.11
CA LYS A 73 16.21 16.35 -3.91
C LYS A 73 15.65 15.03 -3.39
N PHE A 74 14.87 14.37 -4.22
CA PHE A 74 14.36 13.04 -3.95
C PHE A 74 15.49 12.03 -3.70
N SER A 75 15.31 11.15 -2.70
CA SER A 75 16.20 10.02 -2.44
C SER A 75 15.37 8.75 -2.33
N SER A 76 15.72 7.72 -3.10
CA SER A 76 15.08 6.41 -3.07
C SER A 76 15.64 5.50 -1.97
N GLN A 77 16.50 6.01 -1.10
CA GLN A 77 17.06 5.23 -0.01
C GLN A 77 15.96 4.79 0.96
N ILE A 78 15.76 3.47 1.04
CA ILE A 78 14.84 2.84 1.98
C ILE A 78 15.47 2.84 3.37
N VAL A 79 14.74 3.42 4.33
CA VAL A 79 15.09 3.45 5.75
C VAL A 79 14.42 2.29 6.48
N ASN A 80 13.17 2.00 6.16
CA ASN A 80 12.37 0.99 6.83
C ASN A 80 11.32 0.37 5.90
N PHE A 81 10.93 -0.87 6.19
CA PHE A 81 9.84 -1.55 5.51
C PHE A 81 8.87 -2.15 6.53
N THR A 82 7.63 -1.67 6.50
CA THR A 82 6.57 -2.09 7.42
C THR A 82 5.30 -2.40 6.65
N ALA A 83 4.31 -2.95 7.34
CA ALA A 83 2.96 -3.00 6.82
C ALA A 83 1.96 -2.67 7.92
N LYS A 84 0.88 -1.99 7.54
CA LYS A 84 -0.13 -1.50 8.46
C LYS A 84 -1.49 -2.13 8.13
N PRO A 85 -2.24 -2.59 9.13
CA PRO A 85 -3.57 -3.14 8.91
C PRO A 85 -4.58 -2.01 8.64
N ILE A 86 -5.54 -2.28 7.75
CA ILE A 86 -6.74 -1.49 7.57
C ILE A 86 -7.92 -2.42 7.78
N ILE A 87 -8.83 -2.03 8.68
CA ILE A 87 -10.02 -2.81 9.00
C ILE A 87 -11.24 -1.99 8.58
N LYS A 88 -11.84 -2.34 7.45
CA LYS A 88 -13.12 -1.76 7.00
C LYS A 88 -14.27 -2.60 7.54
N LYS A 89 -15.01 -2.06 8.51
CA LYS A 89 -16.23 -2.69 9.03
C LYS A 89 -17.34 -2.53 7.99
N ARG A 90 -17.92 -3.64 7.52
CA ARG A 90 -19.19 -3.62 6.77
C ARG A 90 -20.28 -4.28 7.60
N GLU A 91 -21.54 -4.08 7.19
CA GLU A 91 -22.71 -4.65 7.87
C GLU A 91 -22.64 -6.18 8.02
N ILE A 92 -22.02 -6.87 7.05
CA ILE A 92 -22.00 -8.34 6.97
C ILE A 92 -20.67 -8.93 7.47
N ALA A 93 -19.55 -8.32 7.11
CA ALA A 93 -18.21 -8.79 7.49
C ALA A 93 -17.18 -7.66 7.45
N SER A 94 -16.19 -7.72 8.33
CA SER A 94 -15.01 -6.84 8.25
C SER A 94 -14.09 -7.29 7.12
N GLN A 95 -13.61 -6.34 6.32
CA GLN A 95 -12.50 -6.55 5.40
C GLN A 95 -11.21 -6.08 6.05
N ILE A 96 -10.16 -6.89 5.92
CA ILE A 96 -8.85 -6.59 6.48
C ILE A 96 -7.86 -6.50 5.32
N TYR A 97 -7.08 -5.42 5.27
CA TYR A 97 -5.98 -5.25 4.33
C TYR A 97 -4.68 -5.06 5.09
N TYR A 98 -3.59 -5.62 4.60
CA TYR A 98 -2.24 -5.26 5.03
C TYR A 98 -1.54 -4.46 3.94
N VAL A 99 -1.44 -3.15 4.17
CA VAL A 99 -0.85 -2.21 3.22
C VAL A 99 0.63 -2.02 3.57
N PRO A 100 1.55 -2.33 2.64
CA PRO A 100 2.97 -2.18 2.87
C PRO A 100 3.40 -0.71 2.74
N PHE A 101 4.47 -0.34 3.45
CA PHE A 101 5.05 0.99 3.45
C PHE A 101 6.57 0.91 3.46
N LEU A 102 7.21 1.66 2.55
CA LEU A 102 8.60 2.03 2.65
C LEU A 102 8.68 3.42 3.28
N GLU A 103 9.43 3.53 4.38
CA GLU A 103 9.90 4.83 4.85
C GLU A 103 11.21 5.10 4.12
N LEU A 104 11.28 6.24 3.44
CA LEU A 104 12.44 6.70 2.69
C LEU A 104 13.11 7.85 3.43
N ALA A 105 14.29 8.28 2.95
CA ALA A 105 14.91 9.49 3.45
C ALA A 105 13.99 10.73 3.30
N ASN A 106 14.19 11.73 4.16
CA ASN A 106 13.37 12.96 4.24
C ASN A 106 11.89 12.69 4.56
N ASP A 107 11.62 11.67 5.38
CA ASP A 107 10.28 11.32 5.89
C ASP A 107 9.24 11.02 4.80
N MET A 108 9.70 10.65 3.59
CA MET A 108 8.80 10.26 2.50
C MET A 108 8.30 8.84 2.71
N GLN A 109 7.03 8.61 2.34
CA GLN A 109 6.41 7.29 2.43
C GLN A 109 5.96 6.83 1.06
N PHE A 110 6.42 5.64 0.65
CA PHE A 110 5.99 4.99 -0.58
C PHE A 110 5.19 3.73 -0.25
N THR A 111 4.11 3.49 -0.97
CA THR A 111 3.26 2.31 -0.83
C THR A 111 3.55 1.35 -1.99
N PRO A 112 4.37 0.30 -1.79
CA PRO A 112 4.66 -0.64 -2.87
C PRO A 112 3.42 -1.48 -3.21
N ILE A 113 3.01 -1.46 -4.48
CA ILE A 113 1.83 -2.21 -4.94
C ILE A 113 2.19 -3.58 -5.50
N LEU A 114 3.38 -3.74 -6.09
CA LEU A 114 3.85 -5.02 -6.64
C LEU A 114 4.57 -5.86 -5.58
N CYS A 115 3.90 -6.09 -4.45
CA CYS A 115 4.39 -6.96 -3.39
C CYS A 115 4.03 -8.42 -3.63
N HIS A 116 4.85 -9.31 -3.08
CA HIS A 116 4.52 -10.73 -2.97
C HIS A 116 4.09 -11.05 -1.54
N TYR A 117 2.91 -11.65 -1.40
CA TYR A 117 2.36 -12.05 -0.11
C TYR A 117 2.44 -13.57 0.04
N LYS A 118 2.88 -14.03 1.21
CA LYS A 118 2.95 -15.46 1.58
C LYS A 118 2.30 -15.67 2.94
N THR A 119 1.75 -16.87 3.14
CA THR A 119 1.29 -17.32 4.45
C THR A 119 1.91 -18.66 4.78
N ASN A 120 2.17 -18.92 6.05
CA ASN A 120 2.57 -20.24 6.53
C ASN A 120 1.37 -21.18 6.74
N ASN A 121 0.12 -20.70 6.59
CA ASN A 121 -1.09 -21.49 6.80
C ASN A 121 -2.25 -21.10 5.86
N HIS A 122 -2.24 -21.68 4.66
CA HIS A 122 -3.27 -21.47 3.64
C HIS A 122 -4.67 -22.00 4.03
N ASN A 123 -4.77 -22.86 5.05
CA ASN A 123 -6.06 -23.32 5.56
C ASN A 123 -6.71 -22.27 6.47
N MET A 124 -5.94 -21.29 6.96
CA MET A 124 -6.43 -20.27 7.87
C MET A 124 -6.71 -18.95 7.15
N VAL A 125 -5.86 -18.57 6.20
CA VAL A 125 -5.99 -17.31 5.49
C VAL A 125 -5.65 -17.47 4.01
N GLN A 126 -6.39 -16.73 3.19
CA GLN A 126 -6.03 -16.44 1.81
C GLN A 126 -5.69 -14.96 1.71
N ILE A 127 -4.66 -14.62 0.92
CA ILE A 127 -4.22 -13.25 0.73
C ILE A 127 -4.39 -12.88 -0.74
N GLY A 128 -5.14 -11.82 -1.02
CA GLY A 128 -5.30 -11.26 -2.35
C GLY A 128 -4.06 -10.46 -2.79
N GLU A 129 -3.96 -10.18 -4.09
CA GLU A 129 -2.83 -9.43 -4.68
C GLU A 129 -2.71 -7.99 -4.17
N ASP A 130 -3.77 -7.48 -3.55
CA ASP A 130 -3.86 -6.14 -2.97
C ASP A 130 -3.62 -6.14 -1.44
N GLY A 131 -3.19 -7.27 -0.88
CA GLY A 131 -3.00 -7.45 0.55
C GLY A 131 -4.30 -7.63 1.33
N GLU A 132 -5.44 -7.85 0.65
CA GLU A 132 -6.70 -8.23 1.29
C GLU A 132 -6.54 -9.60 1.94
N LEU A 133 -6.91 -9.71 3.21
CA LEU A 133 -6.87 -10.93 3.97
C LEU A 133 -8.28 -11.50 4.11
N ILE A 134 -8.46 -12.71 3.57
CA ILE A 134 -9.68 -13.50 3.70
C ILE A 134 -9.44 -14.57 4.76
N VAL A 135 -10.16 -14.49 5.88
CA VAL A 135 -10.09 -15.46 6.97
C VAL A 135 -10.92 -16.69 6.64
N LEU A 136 -10.30 -17.86 6.61
CA LEU A 136 -10.93 -19.15 6.34
C LEU A 136 -11.21 -19.95 7.62
N SER A 137 -10.34 -19.82 8.63
CA SER A 137 -10.47 -20.51 9.93
C SER A 137 -9.83 -19.69 11.06
N ARG A 138 -10.17 -20.00 12.32
CA ARG A 138 -9.75 -19.27 13.54
C ARG A 138 -9.05 -20.18 14.58
N THR A 139 -8.59 -21.35 14.17
CA THR A 139 -8.24 -22.45 15.09
C THR A 139 -6.74 -22.60 15.37
N SER A 140 -5.88 -21.75 14.83
CA SER A 140 -4.42 -21.87 14.96
C SER A 140 -3.72 -20.53 14.76
N SER A 141 -2.44 -20.45 15.13
CA SER A 141 -1.60 -19.31 14.79
C SER A 141 -1.21 -19.31 13.30
N CYS A 142 -0.98 -18.12 12.77
CA CYS A 142 -0.55 -17.91 11.39
C CYS A 142 0.33 -16.66 11.31
N SER A 143 1.13 -16.56 10.26
CA SER A 143 1.82 -15.32 9.90
C SER A 143 1.66 -15.05 8.41
N ILE A 144 1.78 -13.78 8.06
CA ILE A 144 1.92 -13.31 6.69
C ILE A 144 3.33 -12.79 6.52
N GLU A 145 3.97 -13.13 5.41
CA GLU A 145 5.19 -12.45 4.96
C GLU A 145 4.85 -11.61 3.73
N ILE A 146 5.29 -10.36 3.74
CA ILE A 146 5.19 -9.44 2.61
C ILE A 146 6.61 -9.19 2.12
N GLU A 147 6.84 -9.38 0.82
CA GLU A 147 8.12 -9.18 0.18
C GLU A 147 8.01 -8.08 -0.89
N TYR A 148 9.00 -7.20 -0.92
CA TYR A 148 9.17 -6.18 -1.95
C TYR A 148 10.65 -6.01 -2.24
N GLN A 149 11.09 -6.38 -3.45
CA GLN A 149 12.50 -6.44 -3.82
C GLN A 149 13.33 -7.23 -2.78
N ALA A 150 14.33 -6.64 -2.15
CA ALA A 150 15.14 -7.25 -1.10
C ALA A 150 14.53 -7.11 0.32
N GLN A 151 13.43 -6.36 0.46
CA GLN A 151 12.78 -6.09 1.74
C GLN A 151 11.76 -7.18 2.08
N LYS A 152 11.67 -7.52 3.37
CA LYS A 152 10.70 -8.47 3.89
C LYS A 152 10.12 -7.99 5.21
N HIS A 153 8.83 -8.25 5.41
CA HIS A 153 8.17 -7.95 6.68
C HIS A 153 7.23 -9.11 7.04
N THR A 154 7.42 -9.68 8.24
CA THR A 154 6.57 -10.76 8.75
C THR A 154 5.63 -10.23 9.81
N ILE A 155 4.34 -10.53 9.65
CA ILE A 155 3.26 -10.10 10.53
C ILE A 155 2.67 -11.35 11.19
N PRO A 156 2.82 -11.51 12.51
CA PRO A 156 2.09 -12.55 13.22
C PRO A 156 0.60 -12.18 13.25
N LEU A 157 -0.25 -13.10 12.84
CA LEU A 157 -1.69 -13.01 13.05
C LEU A 157 -2.00 -13.77 14.34
N PRO A 158 -2.40 -13.07 15.42
CA PRO A 158 -2.82 -13.75 16.64
C PRO A 158 -4.04 -14.63 16.34
N ASP A 159 -4.35 -15.59 17.22
CA ASP A 159 -5.60 -16.36 17.17
C ASP A 159 -6.76 -15.36 16.97
N MET A 160 -7.30 -15.33 15.76
CA MET A 160 -8.38 -14.41 15.38
C MET A 160 -9.69 -14.97 15.96
N LYS A 161 -9.82 -14.97 17.30
CA LYS A 161 -11.02 -15.46 17.99
C LYS A 161 -12.25 -14.65 17.63
#